data_AF-A0A961DHQ3-F1
#
_entry.id   AF-A0A961DHQ3-F1
#
_cell.length_a   1.000
_cell.length_b   1.000
_cell.length_c   1.000
_cell.angle_alpha   90.00
_cell.angle_beta   90.00
_cell.angle_gamma   90.00
#
_symmetry.space_group_name_H-M   'P 1'
#
loop_
_entity.id
_entity.type
_entity.pdbx_description
1 polymer ?
#
loop_
_entity_poly.entity_id
_entity_poly.type
_entity_poly.pdbx_seq_one_letter_code
_entity_poly.pdbx_strand_id
1 'polypeptide(L)'
;MTAAKLLLDCDPGLDDALAILLAHSDPALELVAVTTVGGNVVLENTTRNALELREHLGFTDVPVAAGAAGPLVREAKNAAEVHGPGGIGDVVLPPATLPLDPRNAVDLIIETLRSAPGEIHLVATGPMTNIALALRQEPRVAEWAASFVIMG
;
A
#
# COMPACT_ATOMS: atom_id res chain seq x y z
N MET A 1 -1.46 23.12 -11.77
CA MET A 1 -0.55 21.98 -12.02
C MET A 1 -1.39 20.72 -12.01
N THR A 2 -1.05 19.70 -12.78
CA THR A 2 -1.68 18.37 -12.68
C THR A 2 -1.21 17.68 -11.40
N ALA A 3 -2.12 17.00 -10.68
CA ALA A 3 -1.77 16.24 -9.48
C ALA A 3 -0.81 15.08 -9.83
N ALA A 4 0.12 14.77 -8.92
CA ALA A 4 1.06 13.67 -9.08
C ALA A 4 0.37 12.35 -8.69
N LYS A 5 0.35 11.38 -9.60
CA LYS A 5 -0.27 10.08 -9.39
C LYS A 5 0.63 9.19 -8.53
N LEU A 6 0.07 8.55 -7.52
CA LEU A 6 0.80 7.76 -6.53
C LEU A 6 0.17 6.39 -6.33
N LEU A 7 0.99 5.34 -6.43
CA LEU A 7 0.67 4.02 -5.93
C LEU A 7 1.41 3.82 -4.61
N LEU A 8 0.70 3.52 -3.52
CA LEU A 8 1.27 3.30 -2.20
C LEU A 8 1.32 1.81 -1.86
N ASP A 9 2.52 1.27 -1.66
CA ASP A 9 2.75 -0.06 -1.10
C ASP A 9 3.16 0.06 0.38
N CYS A 10 2.28 -0.36 1.29
CA CYS A 10 2.42 -0.09 2.72
C CYS A 10 2.04 -1.29 3.59
N ASP A 11 2.32 -1.22 4.89
CA ASP A 11 1.94 -2.23 5.88
C ASP A 11 1.20 -1.58 7.06
N PRO A 12 0.01 -0.98 6.83
CA PRO A 12 -0.58 0.04 7.68
C PRO A 12 -0.32 -0.05 9.19
N GLY A 13 0.77 0.62 9.57
CA GLY A 13 1.17 1.08 10.89
C GLY A 13 0.59 2.46 11.22
N LEU A 14 1.13 3.10 12.27
CA LEU A 14 0.71 4.43 12.71
C LEU A 14 1.12 5.49 11.68
N ASP A 15 2.36 5.40 11.20
CA ASP A 15 2.96 6.25 10.20
C ASP A 15 2.39 6.03 8.80
N ASP A 16 2.14 4.78 8.40
CA ASP A 16 1.44 4.50 7.15
C ASP A 16 0.01 5.07 7.12
N ALA A 17 -0.72 5.00 8.24
CA ALA A 17 -2.04 5.60 8.35
C ALA A 17 -1.98 7.12 8.13
N LEU A 18 -0.93 7.78 8.64
CA LEU A 18 -0.66 9.19 8.38
C LEU A 18 -0.24 9.44 6.92
N ALA A 19 0.54 8.55 6.31
CA ALA A 19 0.93 8.64 4.91
C ALA A 19 -0.28 8.54 3.97
N ILE A 20 -1.21 7.61 4.25
CA ILE A 20 -2.49 7.47 3.53
C ILE A 20 -3.33 8.76 3.68
N LEU A 21 -3.48 9.26 4.91
CA LEU A 21 -4.23 10.48 5.19
C LEU A 21 -3.65 11.67 4.41
N LEU A 22 -2.33 11.84 4.43
CA LEU A 22 -1.64 12.92 3.72
C LEU A 22 -1.80 12.77 2.20
N ALA A 23 -1.56 11.57 1.66
CA ALA A 23 -1.67 11.30 0.23
C ALA A 23 -3.09 11.56 -0.30
N HIS A 24 -4.12 11.27 0.48
CA HIS A 24 -5.50 11.56 0.10
C HIS A 24 -5.89 13.03 0.26
N SER A 25 -5.38 13.70 1.31
CA SER A 25 -5.80 15.07 1.65
C SER A 25 -5.08 16.16 0.85
N ASP A 26 -3.92 15.87 0.28
CA ASP A 26 -3.15 16.84 -0.49
C ASP A 26 -3.68 16.95 -1.95
N PRO A 27 -4.20 18.11 -2.38
CA PRO A 27 -4.70 18.28 -3.75
C PRO A 27 -3.60 18.25 -4.82
N ALA A 28 -2.33 18.27 -4.44
CA ALA A 28 -1.21 18.06 -5.35
C ALA A 28 -0.96 16.56 -5.65
N LEU A 29 -1.62 15.65 -4.94
CA LEU A 29 -1.46 14.21 -5.07
C LEU A 29 -2.77 13.55 -5.52
N GLU A 30 -2.64 12.45 -6.25
CA GLU A 30 -3.74 11.57 -6.65
C GLU A 30 -3.36 10.14 -6.28
N LEU A 31 -3.98 9.60 -5.23
CA LEU A 31 -3.77 8.21 -4.81
C LEU A 31 -4.53 7.28 -5.77
N VAL A 32 -3.81 6.57 -6.65
CA VAL A 32 -4.41 5.74 -7.71
C VAL A 32 -4.57 4.28 -7.33
N ALA A 33 -3.79 3.79 -6.36
CA ALA A 33 -3.89 2.44 -5.82
C ALA A 33 -3.18 2.34 -4.47
N VAL A 34 -3.65 1.42 -3.62
CA VAL A 34 -2.97 1.02 -2.38
C VAL A 34 -2.74 -0.48 -2.42
N THR A 35 -1.54 -0.92 -2.08
CA THR A 35 -1.21 -2.32 -1.88
C THR A 35 -0.69 -2.56 -0.48
N THR A 36 -1.06 -3.70 0.11
CA THR A 36 -0.63 -4.04 1.46
C THR A 36 0.37 -5.19 1.49
N VAL A 37 1.28 -5.15 2.46
CA VAL A 37 2.25 -6.22 2.75
C VAL A 37 2.23 -6.56 4.24
N GLY A 38 2.63 -7.78 4.60
CA GLY A 38 2.89 -8.15 5.98
C GLY A 38 4.19 -7.53 6.49
N GLY A 39 4.13 -6.87 7.64
CA GLY A 39 5.25 -6.11 8.21
C GLY A 39 4.95 -5.70 9.66
N ASN A 40 4.59 -4.43 9.89
CA ASN A 40 4.23 -3.88 11.20
C ASN A 40 3.29 -4.80 12.00
N VAL A 41 2.29 -5.35 11.31
CA VAL A 41 1.44 -6.45 11.78
C VAL A 41 1.25 -7.48 10.66
N VAL A 42 0.55 -8.59 10.97
CA VAL A 42 0.22 -9.61 9.97
C VAL A 42 -0.60 -9.03 8.82
N LEU A 43 -0.48 -9.60 7.62
CA LEU A 43 -1.09 -9.08 6.39
C LEU A 43 -2.61 -8.89 6.52
N GLU A 44 -3.29 -9.77 7.25
CA GLU A 44 -4.73 -9.66 7.50
C GLU A 44 -5.07 -8.34 8.21
N ASN A 45 -4.24 -7.94 9.18
CA ASN A 45 -4.41 -6.68 9.90
C ASN A 45 -4.01 -5.48 9.03
N THR A 46 -2.88 -5.54 8.31
CA THR A 46 -2.46 -4.41 7.47
C THR A 46 -3.47 -4.14 6.36
N THR A 47 -4.01 -5.20 5.75
CA THR A 47 -5.07 -5.12 4.73
C THR A 47 -6.38 -4.61 5.30
N ARG A 48 -6.82 -5.11 6.47
CA ARG A 48 -8.00 -4.59 7.16
C ARG A 48 -7.87 -3.08 7.41
N ASN A 49 -6.74 -2.66 7.99
CA ASN A 49 -6.48 -1.25 8.28
C ASN A 49 -6.54 -0.38 7.02
N ALA A 50 -5.94 -0.81 5.90
CA ALA A 50 -6.04 -0.08 4.62
C ALA A 50 -7.48 0.08 4.14
N LEU A 51 -8.30 -0.97 4.22
CA LEU A 51 -9.70 -0.95 3.81
C LEU A 51 -10.56 -0.04 4.71
N GLU A 52 -10.36 -0.14 6.03
CA GLU A 52 -11.07 0.69 7.01
C GLU A 52 -10.70 2.16 6.85
N LEU A 53 -9.41 2.46 6.65
CA LEU A 53 -8.93 3.82 6.35
C LEU A 53 -9.52 4.34 5.03
N ARG A 54 -9.61 3.51 3.99
CA ARG A 54 -10.24 3.86 2.70
C ARG A 54 -11.65 4.38 2.87
N GLU A 55 -12.49 3.63 3.57
CA GLU A 55 -13.88 4.04 3.78
C GLU A 55 -14.00 5.19 4.76
N HIS A 56 -13.20 5.19 5.83
CA HIS A 56 -13.26 6.23 6.84
C HIS A 56 -12.82 7.60 6.31
N LEU A 57 -11.77 7.64 5.49
CA LEU A 57 -11.25 8.88 4.92
C LEU A 57 -11.96 9.29 3.62
N GLY A 58 -12.78 8.41 3.03
CA GLY A 58 -13.65 8.74 1.90
C GLY A 58 -13.02 8.56 0.51
N PHE A 59 -11.89 7.86 0.38
CA PHE A 59 -11.26 7.55 -0.90
C PHE A 59 -11.75 6.23 -1.51
N THR A 60 -13.07 6.06 -1.56
CA THR A 60 -13.74 4.78 -1.84
C THR A 60 -13.47 4.21 -3.24
N ASP A 61 -13.07 5.05 -4.20
CA ASP A 61 -12.79 4.64 -5.58
C ASP A 61 -11.38 4.07 -5.78
N VAL A 62 -10.50 4.18 -4.77
CA VAL A 62 -9.13 3.68 -4.86
C VAL A 62 -9.11 2.17 -4.60
N PRO A 63 -8.53 1.37 -5.52
CA PRO A 63 -8.36 -0.06 -5.31
C PRO A 63 -7.35 -0.33 -4.19
N VAL A 64 -7.69 -1.30 -3.33
CA VAL A 64 -6.82 -1.82 -2.27
C VAL A 64 -6.62 -3.30 -2.54
N ALA A 65 -5.38 -3.77 -2.70
CA ALA A 65 -5.07 -5.19 -2.91
C ALA A 65 -4.11 -5.73 -1.86
N ALA A 66 -4.35 -6.95 -1.40
CA ALA A 66 -3.48 -7.66 -0.47
C ALA A 66 -2.29 -8.30 -1.20
N GLY A 67 -1.11 -8.20 -0.60
CA GLY A 67 0.14 -8.72 -1.15
C GLY A 67 0.74 -9.88 -0.38
N ALA A 68 2.06 -9.85 -0.24
CA ALA A 68 2.81 -10.91 0.43
C ALA A 68 2.59 -10.88 1.96
N ALA A 69 2.36 -12.07 2.54
CA ALA A 69 2.15 -12.21 3.98
C ALA A 69 3.42 -11.98 4.82
N GLY A 70 4.60 -11.97 4.21
CA GLY A 70 5.87 -11.80 4.90
C GLY A 70 7.06 -11.76 3.94
N PRO A 71 8.30 -11.80 4.46
CA PRO A 71 9.51 -11.64 3.67
C PRO A 71 9.77 -12.77 2.67
N LEU A 72 10.60 -12.51 1.65
CA LEU A 72 10.92 -13.49 0.60
C LEU A 72 11.66 -14.75 1.08
N VAL A 73 12.50 -14.63 2.12
CA VAL A 73 13.44 -15.71 2.51
C VAL A 73 13.51 -15.90 4.03
N ARG A 74 13.51 -14.80 4.79
CA ARG A 74 13.63 -14.83 6.25
C ARG A 74 12.28 -15.00 6.93
N GLU A 75 12.31 -15.43 8.18
CA GLU A 75 11.13 -15.44 9.03
C GLU A 75 10.53 -14.03 9.19
N ALA A 76 9.20 -13.98 9.23
CA ALA A 76 8.46 -12.77 9.51
C ALA A 76 8.69 -12.34 10.96
N LYS A 77 8.88 -11.04 11.14
CA LYS A 77 8.91 -10.37 12.44
C LYS A 77 8.01 -9.16 12.32
N ASN A 78 7.08 -8.99 13.26
CA ASN A 78 6.20 -7.84 13.31
C ASN A 78 6.69 -6.82 14.34
N ALA A 79 6.08 -5.65 14.34
CA ALA A 79 6.36 -4.54 15.23
C ALA A 79 5.13 -4.16 16.08
N ALA A 80 4.32 -5.16 16.45
CA ALA A 80 3.07 -4.96 17.20
C ALA A 80 3.31 -4.29 18.58
N GLU A 81 4.52 -4.41 19.14
CA GLU A 81 4.94 -3.68 20.35
C GLU A 81 4.98 -2.16 20.18
N VAL A 82 5.18 -1.67 18.95
CA VAL A 82 5.21 -0.23 18.62
C VAL A 82 3.85 0.22 18.08
N HIS A 83 3.25 -0.60 17.23
CA HIS A 83 2.05 -0.26 16.46
C HIS A 83 0.74 -0.73 17.10
N GLY A 84 0.81 -1.43 18.24
CA GLY A 84 -0.34 -2.05 18.87
C GLY A 84 -0.79 -3.35 18.16
N PRO A 85 -1.66 -4.15 18.80
CA PRO A 85 -2.10 -5.45 18.28
C PRO A 85 -2.88 -5.32 16.96
N GLY A 86 -3.56 -4.20 16.76
CA GLY A 86 -4.29 -3.88 15.53
C GLY A 86 -3.44 -3.26 14.42
N GLY A 87 -2.24 -2.74 14.72
CA GLY A 87 -1.35 -2.05 13.78
C GLY A 87 -1.49 -0.52 13.75
N ILE A 88 -2.59 0.05 14.24
CA ILE A 88 -2.84 1.50 14.28
C ILE A 88 -3.10 2.01 15.70
N GLY A 89 -2.37 1.47 16.67
CA GLY A 89 -2.54 1.76 18.10
C GLY A 89 -3.90 1.28 18.62
N ASP A 90 -4.56 2.13 19.41
CA ASP A 90 -5.89 1.88 19.98
C ASP A 90 -7.03 2.45 19.10
N VAL A 91 -6.72 2.88 17.88
CA VAL A 91 -7.72 3.42 16.96
C VAL A 91 -8.67 2.30 16.53
N VAL A 92 -9.97 2.56 16.67
CA VAL A 92 -11.04 1.67 16.22
C VAL A 92 -11.80 2.36 15.10
N LEU A 93 -11.72 1.81 13.90
CA LEU A 93 -12.47 2.24 12.73
C LEU A 93 -13.69 1.33 12.51
N PRO A 94 -14.76 1.83 11.88
CA PRO A 94 -15.85 0.96 11.44
C PRO A 94 -15.33 -0.11 10.49
N PRO A 95 -15.85 -1.35 10.56
CA PRO A 95 -15.48 -2.39 9.60
C PRO A 95 -15.75 -1.94 8.16
N ALA A 96 -14.77 -2.16 7.29
CA ALA A 96 -14.91 -1.91 5.87
C ALA A 96 -16.03 -2.75 5.24
N THR A 97 -16.84 -2.14 4.39
CA THR A 97 -17.93 -2.76 3.62
C THR A 97 -17.59 -2.95 2.15
N LEU A 98 -16.67 -2.14 1.61
CA LEU A 98 -16.19 -2.21 0.25
C LEU A 98 -15.22 -3.40 0.11
N PRO A 99 -15.31 -4.15 -0.99
CA PRO A 99 -14.47 -5.32 -1.19
C PRO A 99 -13.01 -4.93 -1.38
N LEU A 100 -12.13 -5.86 -1.02
CA LEU A 100 -10.76 -5.89 -1.51
C LEU A 100 -10.76 -6.03 -3.04
N ASP A 101 -9.81 -5.41 -3.72
CA ASP A 101 -9.58 -5.67 -5.14
C ASP A 101 -9.31 -7.17 -5.36
N PRO A 102 -9.90 -7.81 -6.38
CA PRO A 102 -9.71 -9.23 -6.63
C PRO A 102 -8.30 -9.59 -7.09
N ARG A 103 -7.50 -8.63 -7.54
CA ARG A 103 -6.09 -8.83 -7.87
C ARG A 103 -5.26 -8.90 -6.58
N ASN A 104 -4.15 -9.62 -6.63
CA ASN A 104 -3.13 -9.48 -5.59
C ASN A 104 -2.33 -8.18 -5.79
N ALA A 105 -1.61 -7.74 -4.77
CA ALA A 105 -0.79 -6.52 -4.82
C ALA A 105 0.20 -6.49 -5.99
N VAL A 106 0.83 -7.63 -6.30
CA VAL A 106 1.84 -7.73 -7.36
C VAL A 106 1.21 -7.45 -8.73
N ASP A 107 0.07 -8.07 -9.02
CA ASP A 107 -0.67 -7.85 -10.27
C ASP A 107 -1.24 -6.42 -10.32
N LEU A 108 -1.77 -5.90 -9.21
CA LEU A 108 -2.24 -4.51 -9.15
C LEU A 108 -1.10 -3.51 -9.44
N ILE A 109 0.09 -3.70 -8.86
CA ILE A 109 1.27 -2.87 -9.15
C ILE A 109 1.62 -2.92 -10.64
N ILE A 110 1.76 -4.13 -11.20
CA ILE A 110 2.17 -4.32 -12.60
C ILE A 110 1.17 -3.67 -13.54
N GLU A 111 -0.13 -3.92 -13.36
CA GLU A 111 -1.19 -3.40 -14.22
C GLU A 111 -1.31 -1.88 -14.11
N THR A 112 -1.23 -1.34 -12.89
CA THR A 112 -1.35 0.09 -12.64
C THR A 112 -0.21 0.85 -13.32
N LEU A 113 1.04 0.43 -13.11
CA LEU A 113 2.20 1.08 -13.74
C LEU A 113 2.21 0.91 -15.27
N ARG A 114 1.82 -0.27 -15.78
CA ARG A 114 1.69 -0.51 -17.23
C ARG A 114 0.65 0.41 -17.88
N SER A 115 -0.40 0.80 -17.15
CA SER A 115 -1.49 1.61 -17.69
C SER A 115 -1.08 3.07 -17.99
N ALA A 116 -0.07 3.59 -17.28
CA ALA A 116 0.45 4.94 -17.47
C ALA A 116 1.98 5.00 -17.23
N PRO A 117 2.79 4.42 -18.15
CA PRO A 117 4.24 4.39 -18.00
C PRO A 117 4.85 5.80 -17.91
N GLY A 118 5.70 6.03 -16.91
CA GLY A 118 6.37 7.30 -16.64
C GLY A 118 5.51 8.34 -15.92
N GLU A 119 4.26 8.03 -15.57
CA GLU A 119 3.35 8.98 -14.91
C GLU A 119 3.11 8.70 -13.43
N ILE A 120 3.25 7.45 -12.98
CA ILE A 120 2.86 7.04 -11.62
C ILE A 120 4.11 6.87 -10.75
N HIS A 121 4.13 7.57 -9.62
CA HIS A 121 5.15 7.42 -8.59
C HIS A 121 4.81 6.22 -7.71
N LEU A 122 5.71 5.24 -7.64
CA LEU A 122 5.57 4.11 -6.72
C LEU A 122 6.23 4.47 -5.39
N VAL A 123 5.43 4.49 -4.33
CA VAL A 123 5.88 4.84 -2.98
C VAL A 123 5.76 3.62 -2.08
N ALA A 124 6.86 3.25 -1.45
CA ALA A 124 6.96 2.08 -0.58
C ALA A 124 7.25 2.53 0.85
N THR A 125 6.33 2.26 1.77
CA THR A 125 6.51 2.56 3.21
C THR A 125 6.65 1.30 4.06
N GLY A 126 6.26 0.13 3.52
CA GLY A 126 6.47 -1.16 4.17
C GLY A 126 7.63 -1.98 3.59
N PRO A 127 7.78 -3.24 4.04
CA PRO A 127 8.72 -4.18 3.45
C PRO A 127 8.56 -4.31 1.92
N MET A 128 9.65 -4.15 1.16
CA MET A 128 9.66 -4.17 -0.31
C MET A 128 9.36 -5.54 -0.96
N THR A 129 8.69 -6.46 -0.26
CA THR A 129 8.41 -7.81 -0.76
C THR A 129 7.52 -7.77 -2.00
N ASN A 130 6.45 -6.98 -1.99
CA ASN A 130 5.55 -6.84 -3.16
C ASN A 130 6.31 -6.27 -4.37
N ILE A 131 7.13 -5.25 -4.16
CA ILE A 131 7.95 -4.62 -5.21
C ILE A 131 8.94 -5.61 -5.79
N ALA A 132 9.64 -6.37 -4.94
CA ALA A 132 10.59 -7.38 -5.38
C ALA A 132 9.91 -8.51 -6.18
N LEU A 133 8.71 -8.93 -5.78
CA LEU A 133 7.91 -9.90 -6.52
C LEU A 133 7.43 -9.33 -7.86
N ALA A 134 6.97 -8.08 -7.90
CA ALA A 134 6.57 -7.39 -9.12
C ALA A 134 7.71 -7.27 -10.13
N LEU A 135 8.89 -6.82 -9.68
CA LEU A 135 10.09 -6.76 -10.52
C LEU A 135 10.54 -8.14 -11.04
N ARG A 136 10.36 -9.18 -10.22
CA ARG A 136 10.70 -10.56 -10.62
C ARG A 136 9.72 -11.12 -11.65
N GLN A 137 8.44 -10.77 -11.55
CA GLN A 137 7.40 -11.20 -12.48
C GLN A 137 7.41 -10.38 -13.78
N GLU A 138 7.64 -9.07 -13.69
CA GLU A 138 7.68 -8.13 -14.82
C GLU A 138 8.79 -7.08 -14.58
N PRO A 139 10.00 -7.30 -15.11
CA PRO A 139 11.13 -6.39 -14.91
C PRO A 139 10.89 -4.96 -15.42
N ARG A 140 10.00 -4.77 -16.40
CA ARG A 140 9.66 -3.45 -16.95
C ARG A 140 8.92 -2.54 -15.96
N VAL A 141 8.46 -3.07 -14.82
CA VAL A 141 7.98 -2.26 -13.68
C VAL A 141 8.98 -1.16 -13.32
N ALA A 142 10.29 -1.44 -13.37
CA ALA A 142 11.33 -0.45 -13.12
C ALA A 142 11.39 0.69 -14.15
N GLU A 143 10.94 0.43 -15.38
CA GLU A 143 10.91 1.41 -16.47
C GLU A 143 9.61 2.21 -16.51
N TRP A 144 8.51 1.64 -15.99
CA TRP A 144 7.19 2.26 -16.04
C TRP A 144 6.88 3.17 -14.85
N ALA A 145 7.50 2.97 -13.69
CA ALA A 145 7.34 3.91 -12.60
C ALA A 145 8.02 5.25 -12.93
N ALA A 146 7.34 6.37 -12.68
CA ALA A 146 7.93 7.70 -12.79
C ALA A 146 9.09 7.88 -11.80
N SER A 147 8.93 7.34 -10.60
CA SER A 147 9.98 7.22 -9.59
C SER A 147 9.66 6.12 -8.59
N PHE A 148 10.68 5.66 -7.88
CA PHE A 148 10.55 4.85 -6.66
C PHE A 148 10.94 5.72 -5.46
N VAL A 149 10.02 5.89 -4.51
CA VAL A 149 10.28 6.60 -3.25
C VAL A 149 10.09 5.62 -2.11
N ILE A 150 11.12 5.44 -1.29
CA ILE A 150 11.17 4.38 -0.29
C ILE A 150 11.41 5.01 1.08
N MET A 151 10.61 4.62 2.07
CA MET A 151 10.92 4.77 3.49
C MET A 151 11.57 3.45 3.94
N GLY A 152 12.80 3.51 4.48
CA GLY A 152 13.55 2.32 4.87
C GLY A 152 14.88 2.61 5.55
#